data_AF-E3N346-F1
#
_entry.id   AF-E3N346-F1
#
_cell.length_a   1.000
_cell.length_b   1.000
_cell.length_c   1.000
_cell.angle_alpha   90.00
_cell.angle_beta   90.00
_cell.angle_gamma   90.00
#
_symmetry.space_group_name_H-M   'P 1'
#
loop_
_entity.id
_entity.type
_entity.pdbx_description
1 polymer ?
#
loop_
_entity_poly.entity_id
_entity_poly.type
_entity_poly.pdbx_seq_one_letter_code
_entity_poly.pdbx_strand_id
1 'polypeptide(L)'
;MPLPLSYPGLKCVLENLEAVKRAHVIARAPGLQKINKLIPLCLENFFIDYNELSINTLSIICYTEKVKYLMNGKTLSRQISESEEEKMKKLIKYYICGRSIIHVDSLDWCDSFQPNVNGVNLKFRVNSLKALFPKDFETAIPLIDPRSFPLKTLTTFPNTSTFDNHVVKLAETLKLNLMIDQIVPVEDLKKLNNQTVVFDGYNPSSIDIISLIKYHVETKQDIRTTFVILLYTKNLLGEMLREFESAFDEFQCDLDGVNDRFVKYKKVKPIISFQIYSRIFRIQVYAIEVPEKYCPYKIIVKPVSRL
;
A
#
# COMPACT_ATOMS: atom_id res chain seq x y z
N MET A 1 4.65 -49.13 -6.41
CA MET A 1 4.66 -47.68 -6.69
C MET A 1 3.40 -47.08 -6.06
N PRO A 2 3.49 -45.92 -5.37
CA PRO A 2 2.29 -45.24 -4.89
C PRO A 2 1.39 -44.85 -6.07
N LEU A 3 0.08 -44.89 -5.86
CA LEU A 3 -0.90 -44.47 -6.86
C LEU A 3 -0.68 -42.98 -7.22
N PRO A 4 -0.72 -42.61 -8.51
CA PRO A 4 -0.66 -41.21 -8.90
C PRO A 4 -1.85 -40.45 -8.33
N LEU A 5 -1.63 -39.18 -7.98
CA LEU A 5 -2.71 -38.32 -7.49
C LEU A 5 -3.81 -38.18 -8.54
N SER A 6 -5.06 -38.24 -8.09
CA SER A 6 -6.23 -37.94 -8.93
C SER A 6 -6.21 -36.48 -9.38
N TYR A 7 -6.96 -36.18 -10.44
CA TYR A 7 -7.08 -34.82 -10.96
C TYR A 7 -7.54 -33.79 -9.90
N PRO A 8 -8.56 -34.06 -9.06
CA PRO A 8 -8.91 -33.19 -7.94
C PRO A 8 -7.78 -33.04 -6.91
N GLY A 9 -7.04 -34.11 -6.63
CA GLY A 9 -5.90 -34.07 -5.71
C GLY A 9 -4.77 -33.16 -6.23
N LEU A 10 -4.41 -33.28 -7.51
CA LEU A 10 -3.43 -32.41 -8.16
C LEU A 10 -3.89 -30.94 -8.16
N LYS A 11 -5.16 -30.68 -8.46
CA LYS A 11 -5.71 -29.33 -8.41
C LYS A 11 -5.59 -28.72 -7.01
N CYS A 12 -5.99 -29.45 -5.97
CA CYS A 12 -5.91 -29.00 -4.58
C CYS A 12 -4.47 -28.66 -4.16
N VAL A 13 -3.50 -29.52 -4.50
CA VAL A 13 -2.08 -29.27 -4.20
C VAL A 13 -1.58 -28.00 -4.90
N LEU A 14 -1.89 -27.83 -6.19
CA LEU A 14 -1.45 -26.67 -6.97
C LEU A 14 -2.14 -25.37 -6.54
N GLU A 15 -3.37 -25.44 -6.01
CA GLU A 15 -4.11 -24.28 -5.51
C GLU A 15 -3.52 -23.72 -4.21
N ASN A 16 -3.01 -24.61 -3.34
CA ASN A 16 -2.40 -24.23 -2.07
C ASN A 16 -0.88 -24.01 -2.16
N LEU A 17 -0.29 -24.24 -3.33
CA LEU A 17 1.14 -24.00 -3.54
C LEU A 17 1.40 -22.53 -3.84
N GLU A 18 2.38 -21.95 -3.14
CA GLU A 18 2.84 -20.58 -3.38
C GLU A 18 3.15 -20.37 -4.89
N ALA A 19 2.76 -19.21 -5.42
CA ALA A 19 2.70 -18.94 -6.85
C ALA A 19 4.04 -19.13 -7.59
N VAL A 20 5.16 -18.71 -7.01
CA VAL A 20 6.49 -18.87 -7.61
C VAL A 20 6.91 -20.34 -7.61
N LYS A 21 6.71 -21.06 -6.49
CA LYS A 21 6.96 -22.51 -6.42
C LYS A 21 6.10 -23.27 -7.43
N ARG A 22 4.83 -22.86 -7.57
CA ARG A 22 3.90 -23.42 -8.55
C ARG A 22 4.41 -23.20 -9.97
N ALA A 23 4.81 -21.99 -10.33
CA ALA A 23 5.37 -21.71 -11.65
C ALA A 23 6.58 -22.61 -11.96
N HIS A 24 7.46 -22.83 -10.98
CA HIS A 24 8.63 -23.71 -11.11
C HIS A 24 8.28 -25.18 -11.38
N VAL A 25 7.24 -25.71 -10.71
CA VAL A 25 6.73 -27.08 -10.93
C VAL A 25 6.11 -27.18 -12.32
N ILE A 26 5.26 -26.22 -12.69
CA ILE A 26 4.57 -26.20 -13.99
C ILE A 26 5.57 -26.08 -15.16
N ALA A 27 6.67 -25.36 -14.97
CA ALA A 27 7.75 -25.25 -15.97
C ALA A 27 8.36 -26.61 -16.35
N ARG A 28 8.43 -27.54 -15.39
CA ARG A 28 9.03 -28.88 -15.55
C ARG A 28 8.02 -29.96 -15.91
N ALA A 29 6.73 -29.67 -15.79
CA ALA A 29 5.66 -30.63 -16.02
C ALA A 29 4.61 -30.04 -16.98
N PRO A 30 4.84 -30.09 -18.32
CA PRO A 30 3.92 -29.55 -19.32
C PRO A 30 2.48 -30.07 -19.20
N GLY A 31 2.30 -31.32 -18.77
CA GLY A 31 0.98 -31.92 -18.54
C GLY A 31 0.14 -31.18 -17.49
N LEU A 32 0.77 -30.46 -16.55
CA LEU A 32 0.07 -29.69 -15.52
C LEU A 32 -0.31 -28.27 -15.98
N GLN A 33 0.19 -27.79 -17.12
CA GLN A 33 -0.07 -26.43 -17.59
C GLN A 33 -1.57 -26.17 -17.83
N LYS A 34 -2.29 -27.17 -18.35
CA LYS A 34 -3.74 -27.06 -18.57
C LYS A 34 -4.49 -26.90 -17.24
N ILE A 35 -4.13 -27.68 -16.23
CA ILE A 35 -4.74 -27.62 -14.89
C ILE A 35 -4.42 -26.28 -14.23
N ASN A 36 -3.16 -25.84 -14.30
CA ASN A 36 -2.71 -24.59 -13.69
C ASN A 36 -3.47 -23.35 -14.19
N LYS A 37 -3.89 -23.32 -15.45
CA LYS A 37 -4.67 -22.20 -16.00
C LYS A 37 -6.10 -22.11 -15.44
N LEU A 38 -6.63 -23.21 -14.92
CA LEU A 38 -7.96 -23.28 -14.29
C LEU A 38 -7.93 -22.88 -12.81
N ILE A 39 -6.74 -22.80 -12.21
CA ILE A 39 -6.57 -22.46 -10.82
C ILE A 39 -6.31 -20.95 -10.73
N PRO A 40 -7.00 -20.22 -9.83
CA PRO A 40 -6.69 -18.83 -9.57
C PRO A 40 -5.21 -18.61 -9.26
N LEU A 41 -4.68 -17.45 -9.69
CA LEU A 41 -3.38 -16.98 -9.23
C LEU A 41 -3.59 -16.08 -8.02
N CYS A 42 -3.14 -16.52 -6.86
CA CYS A 42 -3.16 -15.72 -5.64
C CYS A 42 -1.74 -15.24 -5.33
N LEU A 43 -1.55 -13.92 -5.33
CA LEU A 43 -0.29 -13.26 -5.03
C LEU A 43 -0.47 -12.41 -3.78
N GLU A 44 0.55 -12.38 -2.92
CA GLU A 44 0.61 -11.46 -1.80
C GLU A 44 1.06 -10.09 -2.31
N ASN A 45 2.20 -10.06 -3.00
CA ASN A 45 2.78 -8.84 -3.54
C ASN A 45 3.03 -9.01 -5.04
N PHE A 46 2.60 -8.03 -5.82
CA PHE A 46 2.89 -7.99 -7.26
C PHE A 46 3.35 -6.60 -7.65
N PHE A 47 4.57 -6.50 -8.16
CA PHE A 47 5.18 -5.25 -8.61
C PHE A 47 5.50 -5.34 -10.09
N ILE A 48 5.15 -4.30 -10.83
CA ILE A 48 5.50 -4.14 -12.24
C ILE A 48 6.10 -2.76 -12.45
N ASP A 49 7.24 -2.74 -13.14
CA ASP A 49 7.90 -1.56 -13.69
C ASP A 49 8.32 -1.81 -15.16
N TYR A 50 8.99 -0.86 -15.80
CA TYR A 50 9.41 -0.93 -17.21
C TYR A 50 10.31 -2.13 -17.52
N ASN A 51 11.17 -2.53 -16.58
CA ASN A 51 12.11 -3.64 -16.74
C ASN A 51 12.17 -4.58 -15.53
N GLU A 52 11.33 -4.37 -14.52
CA GLU A 52 11.30 -5.21 -13.33
C GLU A 52 9.90 -5.78 -13.10
N LEU A 53 9.88 -7.06 -12.73
CA LEU A 53 8.69 -7.79 -12.32
C LEU A 53 8.99 -8.48 -10.99
N SER A 54 8.24 -8.16 -9.94
CA SER A 54 8.32 -8.90 -8.68
C SER A 54 7.01 -9.61 -8.34
N ILE A 55 7.12 -10.87 -7.96
CA ILE A 55 6.01 -11.74 -7.52
C ILE A 55 6.41 -12.31 -6.17
N ASN A 56 5.73 -11.90 -5.11
CA ASN A 56 6.06 -12.26 -3.73
C ASN A 56 7.55 -12.01 -3.44
N THR A 57 8.34 -13.07 -3.23
CA THR A 57 9.78 -12.99 -2.93
C THR A 57 10.68 -13.10 -4.16
N LEU A 58 10.13 -13.30 -5.36
CA LEU A 58 10.87 -13.36 -6.61
C LEU A 58 10.89 -11.99 -7.26
N SER A 59 12.07 -11.41 -7.48
CA SER A 59 12.28 -10.25 -8.35
C SER A 59 12.98 -10.70 -9.63
N ILE A 60 12.51 -10.18 -10.76
CA ILE A 60 13.06 -10.45 -12.09
C ILE A 60 13.37 -9.10 -12.73
N ILE A 61 14.65 -8.85 -13.01
CA ILE A 61 15.12 -7.60 -13.61
C ILE A 61 15.66 -7.90 -15.00
N CYS A 62 15.08 -7.23 -15.99
CA CYS A 62 15.47 -7.28 -17.38
C CYS A 62 16.47 -6.16 -17.68
N TYR A 63 17.66 -6.55 -18.17
CA TYR A 63 18.63 -5.62 -18.75
C TYR A 63 18.74 -5.90 -20.24
N THR A 64 19.34 -4.99 -21.00
CA THR A 64 19.60 -5.16 -22.44
C THR A 64 20.19 -6.52 -22.82
N GLU A 65 21.19 -7.02 -22.10
CA GLU A 65 21.89 -8.27 -22.46
C GLU A 65 21.51 -9.50 -21.63
N LYS A 66 20.80 -9.30 -20.52
CA LYS A 66 20.55 -10.38 -19.56
C LYS A 66 19.29 -10.19 -18.77
N VAL A 67 18.79 -11.27 -18.20
CA VAL A 67 17.74 -11.25 -17.19
C VAL A 67 18.32 -11.78 -15.89
N LYS A 68 18.11 -11.06 -14.79
CA LYS A 68 18.46 -11.49 -13.44
C LYS A 68 17.21 -11.95 -12.70
N TYR A 69 17.32 -13.03 -11.96
CA TYR A 69 16.32 -13.56 -11.06
C TYR A 69 16.89 -13.49 -9.64
N LEU A 70 16.20 -12.82 -8.75
CA LEU A 70 16.56 -12.66 -7.35
C LEU A 70 15.51 -13.35 -6.50
N MET A 71 15.92 -14.29 -5.65
CA MET A 71 15.02 -15.01 -4.76
C MET A 71 15.75 -15.41 -3.49
N ASN A 72 15.27 -14.97 -2.33
CA ASN A 72 15.82 -15.31 -1.01
C ASN A 72 17.35 -15.10 -0.92
N GLY A 73 17.84 -13.96 -1.42
CA GLY A 73 19.26 -13.61 -1.44
C GLY A 73 20.11 -14.34 -2.49
N LYS A 74 19.52 -15.26 -3.27
CA LYS A 74 20.21 -15.92 -4.39
C LYS A 74 19.93 -15.17 -5.68
N THR A 75 20.98 -15.01 -6.49
CA THR A 75 20.90 -14.35 -7.80
C THR A 75 21.27 -15.34 -8.89
N LEU A 76 20.43 -15.45 -9.90
CA LEU A 76 20.68 -16.20 -11.13
C LEU A 76 20.59 -15.24 -12.31
N SER A 77 21.52 -15.32 -13.26
CA SER A 77 21.50 -14.50 -14.47
C SER A 77 21.55 -15.35 -15.72
N ARG A 78 20.78 -14.97 -16.74
CA ARG A 78 20.79 -15.61 -18.06
C ARG A 78 20.99 -14.57 -19.14
N GLN A 79 21.93 -14.80 -20.05
CA GLN A 79 22.09 -13.96 -21.24
C GLN A 79 20.93 -14.20 -22.19
N ILE A 80 20.31 -13.10 -22.65
CA ILE A 80 19.17 -13.12 -23.58
C ILE A 80 19.32 -11.87 -24.46
N SER A 81 19.51 -12.09 -25.75
CA SER A 81 19.68 -11.04 -26.76
C SER A 81 18.32 -10.56 -27.30
N GLU A 82 17.51 -9.98 -26.42
CA GLU A 82 16.20 -9.40 -26.73
C GLU A 82 16.06 -8.04 -26.04
N SER A 83 15.18 -7.16 -26.53
CA SER A 83 14.88 -5.91 -25.85
C SER A 83 14.24 -6.15 -24.47
N GLU A 84 14.37 -5.18 -23.58
CA GLU A 84 13.77 -5.23 -22.23
C GLU A 84 12.25 -5.37 -22.32
N GLU A 85 11.62 -4.66 -23.25
CA GLU A 85 10.18 -4.72 -23.50
C GLU A 85 9.72 -6.13 -23.90
N GLU A 86 10.43 -6.80 -24.82
CA GLU A 86 10.09 -8.16 -25.25
C GLU A 86 10.29 -9.18 -24.13
N LYS A 87 11.33 -9.01 -23.31
CA LYS A 87 11.54 -9.82 -22.10
C LYS A 87 10.38 -9.65 -21.12
N MET A 88 9.96 -8.42 -20.85
CA MET A 88 8.85 -8.12 -19.95
C MET A 88 7.51 -8.66 -20.47
N LYS A 89 7.22 -8.50 -21.77
CA LYS A 89 6.04 -9.11 -22.40
C LYS A 89 6.02 -10.64 -22.22
N LYS A 90 7.15 -11.31 -22.42
CA LYS A 90 7.27 -12.76 -22.21
C LYS A 90 7.07 -13.16 -20.76
N LEU A 91 7.63 -12.41 -19.81
CA LEU A 91 7.46 -12.67 -18.38
C LEU A 91 5.99 -12.53 -17.97
N ILE A 92 5.31 -11.46 -18.38
CA ILE A 92 3.90 -11.25 -18.05
C ILE A 92 3.01 -12.30 -18.73
N LYS A 93 3.30 -12.64 -19.99
CA LYS A 93 2.60 -13.73 -20.67
C LYS A 93 2.74 -15.06 -19.93
N TYR A 94 3.92 -15.34 -19.39
CA TYR A 94 4.21 -16.57 -18.67
C TYR A 94 3.58 -16.60 -17.27
N TYR A 95 3.75 -15.50 -16.50
CA TYR A 95 3.36 -15.45 -15.10
C TYR A 95 1.95 -14.98 -14.86
N ILE A 96 1.28 -14.31 -15.79
CA ILE A 96 0.00 -13.62 -15.58
C ILE A 96 -1.05 -14.06 -16.60
N CYS A 97 -0.74 -14.01 -17.90
CA CYS A 97 -1.73 -14.24 -18.95
C CYS A 97 -2.27 -15.69 -19.02
N GLY A 98 -3.49 -15.82 -19.55
CA GLY A 98 -4.13 -17.11 -19.77
C GLY A 98 -4.73 -17.75 -18.51
N ARG A 99 -4.90 -16.97 -17.44
CA ARG A 99 -5.65 -17.34 -16.24
C ARG A 99 -6.93 -16.53 -16.15
N SER A 100 -8.00 -17.19 -15.70
CA SER A 100 -9.33 -16.57 -15.60
C SER A 100 -9.48 -15.66 -14.38
N ILE A 101 -8.70 -15.88 -13.32
CA ILE A 101 -8.83 -15.18 -12.05
C ILE A 101 -7.44 -14.90 -11.47
N ILE A 102 -7.20 -13.63 -11.13
CA ILE A 102 -5.95 -13.17 -10.53
C ILE A 102 -6.31 -12.35 -9.29
N HIS A 103 -5.91 -12.85 -8.13
CA HIS A 103 -6.04 -12.21 -6.83
C HIS A 103 -4.66 -11.71 -6.41
N VAL A 104 -4.58 -10.43 -6.03
CA VAL A 104 -3.35 -9.80 -5.56
C VAL A 104 -3.68 -9.02 -4.30
N ASP A 105 -3.04 -9.30 -3.17
CA ASP A 105 -3.31 -8.52 -1.97
C ASP A 105 -2.80 -7.07 -2.11
N SER A 106 -1.55 -6.91 -2.56
CA SER A 106 -0.92 -5.62 -2.83
C SER A 106 -0.33 -5.54 -4.24
N LEU A 107 -0.90 -4.66 -5.07
CA LEU A 107 -0.42 -4.33 -6.41
C LEU A 107 0.40 -3.03 -6.35
N ASP A 108 1.67 -3.09 -6.73
CA ASP A 108 2.58 -1.95 -6.86
C ASP A 108 2.85 -1.70 -8.35
N TRP A 109 2.46 -0.54 -8.83
CA TRP A 109 2.44 -0.18 -10.24
C TRP A 109 3.25 1.10 -10.45
N CYS A 110 4.35 0.99 -11.18
CA CYS A 110 5.24 2.11 -11.52
C CYS A 110 5.37 2.17 -13.06
N ASP A 111 5.03 3.29 -13.68
CA ASP A 111 4.97 3.47 -15.15
C ASP A 111 6.34 3.29 -15.82
N SER A 112 6.45 2.59 -16.94
CA SER A 112 6.02 3.09 -18.27
C SER A 112 5.52 1.94 -19.17
N PHE A 113 5.22 0.81 -18.56
CA PHE A 113 4.81 -0.37 -19.28
C PHE A 113 3.36 -0.22 -19.74
N GLN A 114 3.18 0.13 -21.02
CA GLN A 114 1.93 -0.05 -21.72
C GLN A 114 1.93 -1.47 -22.28
N PRO A 115 1.38 -2.45 -21.56
CA PRO A 115 1.23 -3.71 -22.23
C PRO A 115 0.23 -3.46 -23.35
N ASN A 116 0.68 -3.67 -24.58
CA ASN A 116 -0.18 -3.69 -25.75
C ASN A 116 -1.07 -4.97 -25.65
N VAL A 117 -1.83 -5.09 -24.55
CA VAL A 117 -2.73 -6.19 -24.24
C VAL A 117 -4.02 -5.94 -25.00
N ASN A 118 -3.92 -5.73 -26.30
CA ASN A 118 -5.07 -5.56 -27.19
C ASN A 118 -5.85 -6.88 -27.39
N GLY A 119 -5.89 -7.77 -26.38
CA GLY A 119 -6.60 -9.04 -26.47
C GLY A 119 -6.61 -9.94 -25.23
N VAL A 120 -5.93 -9.59 -24.13
CA VAL A 120 -6.03 -10.34 -22.86
C VAL A 120 -6.80 -9.49 -21.86
N ASN A 121 -8.02 -9.92 -21.52
CA ASN A 121 -8.83 -9.31 -20.47
C ASN A 121 -8.20 -9.59 -19.10
N LEU A 122 -7.13 -8.86 -18.76
CA LEU A 122 -6.47 -8.93 -17.46
C LEU A 122 -7.26 -8.10 -16.47
N LYS A 123 -7.88 -8.76 -15.50
CA LYS A 123 -8.59 -8.14 -14.38
C LYS A 123 -8.00 -8.65 -13.07
N PHE A 124 -7.29 -7.78 -12.37
CA PHE A 124 -6.75 -8.05 -11.04
C PHE A 124 -7.81 -7.72 -9.99
N ARG A 125 -8.13 -8.69 -9.14
CA ARG A 125 -8.88 -8.41 -7.92
C ARG A 125 -7.88 -8.06 -6.82
N VAL A 126 -7.90 -6.81 -6.38
CA VAL A 126 -6.89 -6.22 -5.49
C VAL A 126 -7.48 -5.75 -4.17
N ASN A 127 -6.72 -5.83 -3.08
CA ASN A 127 -7.09 -5.17 -1.83
C ASN A 127 -6.39 -3.80 -1.70
N SER A 128 -5.12 -3.74 -2.13
CA SER A 128 -4.28 -2.56 -2.03
C SER A 128 -3.64 -2.22 -3.37
N LEU A 129 -3.59 -0.93 -3.69
CA LEU A 129 -2.88 -0.39 -4.86
C LEU A 129 -1.83 0.62 -4.38
N LYS A 130 -0.62 0.50 -4.91
CA LYS A 130 0.40 1.55 -4.87
C LYS A 130 0.65 2.00 -6.30
N ALA A 131 0.33 3.26 -6.58
CA ALA A 131 0.48 3.91 -7.86
C ALA A 131 0.91 5.34 -7.53
N LEU A 132 2.21 5.62 -7.64
CA LEU A 132 2.79 6.82 -7.03
C LEU A 132 2.48 8.06 -7.86
N PHE A 133 2.52 7.94 -9.19
CA PHE A 133 2.25 9.03 -10.11
C PHE A 133 0.83 8.96 -10.70
N PRO A 134 0.23 10.09 -11.11
CA PRO A 134 -1.08 10.09 -11.76
C PRO A 134 -1.18 9.14 -12.98
N LYS A 135 -0.09 9.02 -13.74
CA LYS A 135 -0.05 8.15 -14.94
C LYS A 135 -0.02 6.65 -14.58
N ASP A 136 0.62 6.27 -13.46
CA ASP A 136 0.52 4.92 -12.89
C ASP A 136 -0.93 4.57 -12.58
N PHE A 137 -1.64 5.53 -12.01
CA PHE A 137 -3.01 5.38 -11.61
C PHE A 137 -3.93 5.20 -12.82
N GLU A 138 -3.81 6.06 -13.83
CA GLU A 138 -4.56 5.98 -15.08
C GLU A 138 -4.36 4.65 -15.82
N THR A 139 -3.16 4.08 -15.75
CA THR A 139 -2.83 2.80 -16.40
C THR A 139 -3.25 1.58 -15.58
N ALA A 140 -3.16 1.64 -14.25
CA ALA A 140 -3.52 0.52 -13.36
C ALA A 140 -5.03 0.32 -13.22
N ILE A 141 -5.82 1.40 -13.11
CA ILE A 141 -7.26 1.32 -12.83
C ILE A 141 -8.04 0.48 -13.86
N PRO A 142 -7.82 0.61 -15.19
CA PRO A 142 -8.48 -0.23 -16.18
C PRO A 142 -8.19 -1.72 -16.03
N LEU A 143 -7.08 -2.10 -15.38
CA LEU A 143 -6.66 -3.48 -15.16
C LEU A 143 -7.24 -4.08 -13.88
N ILE A 144 -7.89 -3.27 -13.03
CA ILE A 144 -8.49 -3.73 -11.78
C ILE A 144 -9.93 -4.20 -12.01
N ASP A 145 -10.31 -5.32 -11.38
CA ASP A 145 -11.68 -5.81 -11.33
C ASP A 145 -12.53 -4.84 -10.48
N PRO A 146 -13.68 -4.37 -10.98
CA PRO A 146 -14.55 -3.44 -10.25
C PRO A 146 -14.95 -3.90 -8.85
N ARG A 147 -14.98 -5.22 -8.58
CA ARG A 147 -15.26 -5.81 -7.27
C ARG A 147 -14.18 -5.55 -6.22
N SER A 148 -13.06 -4.95 -6.63
CA SER A 148 -11.97 -4.53 -5.74
C SER A 148 -12.26 -3.18 -5.08
N PHE A 149 -13.22 -2.41 -5.61
CA PHE A 149 -13.54 -1.09 -5.08
C PHE A 149 -14.67 -1.16 -4.04
N PRO A 150 -14.63 -0.32 -2.99
CA PRO A 150 -13.52 0.56 -2.62
C PRO A 150 -12.27 -0.21 -2.20
N LEU A 151 -11.10 0.32 -2.55
CA LEU A 151 -9.82 -0.27 -2.14
C LEU A 151 -9.64 -0.14 -0.63
N LYS A 152 -9.05 -1.17 -0.01
CA LYS A 152 -8.69 -1.12 1.41
C LYS A 152 -7.53 -0.15 1.65
N THR A 153 -6.56 -0.12 0.74
CA THR A 153 -5.42 0.81 0.83
C THR A 153 -5.03 1.33 -0.54
N LEU A 154 -4.85 2.64 -0.66
CA LEU A 154 -4.30 3.29 -1.84
C LEU A 154 -3.06 4.08 -1.45
N THR A 155 -1.93 3.88 -2.12
CA THR A 155 -0.70 4.66 -1.93
C THR A 155 -0.40 5.49 -3.18
N THR A 156 -0.21 6.80 -3.01
CA THR A 156 0.06 7.75 -4.10
C THR A 156 0.93 8.92 -3.61
N PHE A 157 1.57 9.65 -4.52
CA PHE A 157 2.05 11.00 -4.21
C PHE A 157 0.86 11.97 -4.03
N PRO A 158 1.01 12.98 -3.17
CA PRO A 158 -0.01 14.02 -3.04
C PRO A 158 -0.07 14.85 -4.32
N ASN A 159 -1.24 14.94 -4.94
CA ASN A 159 -1.46 15.82 -6.08
C ASN A 159 -2.92 16.28 -6.03
N THR A 160 -3.13 17.58 -6.26
CA THR A 160 -4.46 18.20 -6.29
C THR A 160 -5.41 17.45 -7.23
N SER A 161 -4.94 17.04 -8.42
CA SER A 161 -5.77 16.28 -9.37
C SER A 161 -6.11 14.87 -8.88
N THR A 162 -5.20 14.24 -8.13
CA THR A 162 -5.41 12.90 -7.55
C THR A 162 -6.47 12.95 -6.46
N PHE A 163 -6.51 13.99 -5.62
CA PHE A 163 -7.47 14.10 -4.52
C PHE A 163 -8.92 14.21 -4.99
N ASP A 164 -9.14 14.70 -6.21
CA ASP A 164 -10.48 14.76 -6.80
C ASP A 164 -10.98 13.43 -7.38
N ASN A 165 -10.09 12.45 -7.53
CA ASN A 165 -10.43 11.15 -8.09
C ASN A 165 -11.37 10.36 -7.16
N HIS A 166 -12.43 9.80 -7.73
CA HIS A 166 -13.44 9.06 -6.97
C HIS A 166 -12.87 7.82 -6.26
N VAL A 167 -11.94 7.10 -6.90
CA VAL A 167 -11.30 5.92 -6.30
C VAL A 167 -10.43 6.32 -5.11
N VAL A 168 -9.78 7.49 -5.16
CA VAL A 168 -9.00 8.04 -4.05
C VAL A 168 -9.91 8.40 -2.89
N LYS A 169 -11.01 9.12 -3.14
CA LYS A 169 -12.00 9.51 -2.10
C LYS A 169 -12.65 8.31 -1.41
N LEU A 170 -12.87 7.23 -2.15
CA LEU A 170 -13.55 6.03 -1.61
C LEU A 170 -12.63 5.04 -0.91
N ALA A 171 -11.30 5.13 -1.06
CA ALA A 171 -10.39 4.19 -0.41
C ALA A 171 -10.54 4.27 1.13
N GLU A 172 -10.49 3.12 1.81
CA GLU A 172 -10.58 3.10 3.28
C GLU A 172 -9.37 3.81 3.91
N THR A 173 -8.17 3.41 3.47
CA THR A 173 -6.90 4.04 3.88
C THR A 173 -6.21 4.67 2.68
N LEU A 174 -5.99 5.99 2.73
CA LEU A 174 -5.16 6.70 1.77
C LEU A 174 -3.77 6.94 2.36
N LYS A 175 -2.73 6.42 1.71
CA LYS A 175 -1.34 6.62 2.08
C LYS A 175 -0.69 7.60 1.12
N LEU A 176 -0.32 8.77 1.63
CA LEU A 176 0.39 9.81 0.89
C LEU A 176 1.89 9.62 1.11
N ASN A 177 2.60 9.32 0.04
CA ASN A 177 4.06 9.25 0.05
C ASN A 177 4.62 10.67 -0.07
N LEU A 178 5.46 11.10 0.87
CA LEU A 178 6.03 12.45 0.95
C LEU A 178 7.54 12.46 0.73
N MET A 179 8.10 11.39 0.17
CA MET A 179 9.55 11.25 -0.08
C MET A 179 10.09 12.20 -1.16
N ILE A 180 9.21 12.82 -1.95
CA ILE A 180 9.56 13.93 -2.82
C ILE A 180 9.27 15.20 -2.03
N ASP A 181 10.17 16.19 -2.06
CA ASP A 181 10.06 17.51 -1.38
C ASP A 181 8.89 18.36 -1.93
N GLN A 182 7.68 17.80 -1.88
CA GLN A 182 6.45 18.40 -2.34
C GLN A 182 5.72 18.98 -1.14
N ILE A 183 5.45 20.29 -1.23
CA ILE A 183 4.61 20.98 -0.27
C ILE A 183 3.16 20.73 -0.66
N VAL A 184 2.37 20.17 0.26
CA VAL A 184 0.94 19.93 0.07
C VAL A 184 0.16 21.04 0.76
N PRO A 185 -0.56 21.90 0.02
CA PRO A 185 -1.36 22.95 0.63
C PRO A 185 -2.43 22.39 1.55
N VAL A 186 -2.68 23.05 2.68
CA VAL A 186 -3.75 22.67 3.62
C VAL A 186 -5.11 22.62 2.92
N GLU A 187 -5.37 23.52 1.95
CA GLU A 187 -6.61 23.53 1.16
C GLU A 187 -6.87 22.22 0.41
N ASP A 188 -5.82 21.54 -0.03
CA ASP A 188 -5.95 20.25 -0.70
C ASP A 188 -6.19 19.11 0.31
N LEU A 189 -5.59 19.21 1.49
CA LEU A 189 -5.80 18.25 2.58
C LEU A 189 -7.23 18.31 3.15
N LYS A 190 -7.87 19.48 3.14
CA LYS A 190 -9.28 19.65 3.55
C LYS A 190 -10.26 18.83 2.71
N LYS A 191 -9.87 18.44 1.48
CA LYS A 191 -10.69 17.61 0.59
C LYS A 191 -10.70 16.14 0.98
N LEU A 192 -9.79 15.71 1.85
CA LEU A 192 -9.62 14.31 2.25
C LEU A 192 -10.74 13.89 3.21
N ASN A 193 -11.45 12.83 2.84
CA ASN A 193 -12.57 12.28 3.60
C ASN A 193 -12.47 10.76 3.81
N ASN A 194 -11.28 10.19 3.58
CA ASN A 194 -10.98 8.78 3.84
C ASN A 194 -11.09 8.46 5.33
N GLN A 195 -11.35 7.20 5.67
CA GLN A 195 -11.40 6.78 7.08
C GLN A 195 -10.03 6.96 7.76
N THR A 196 -8.95 6.61 7.06
CA THR A 196 -7.58 6.81 7.54
C THR A 196 -6.73 7.47 6.46
N VAL A 197 -5.98 8.51 6.83
CA VAL A 197 -4.96 9.12 5.97
C VAL A 197 -3.60 8.92 6.62
N VAL A 198 -2.66 8.32 5.89
CA VAL A 198 -1.30 8.03 6.35
C VAL A 198 -0.32 8.91 5.59
N PHE A 199 0.45 9.72 6.30
CA PHE A 199 1.55 10.50 5.75
C PHE A 199 2.85 9.71 5.94
N ASP A 200 3.39 9.17 4.85
CA ASP A 200 4.63 8.40 4.85
C ASP A 200 5.81 9.26 4.41
N GLY A 201 6.90 9.22 5.19
CA GLY A 201 8.06 10.08 4.98
C GLY A 201 7.79 11.54 5.31
N TYR A 202 7.02 11.80 6.37
CA TYR A 202 6.66 13.16 6.77
C TYR A 202 7.87 14.04 7.07
N ASN A 203 7.85 15.23 6.49
CA ASN A 203 8.71 16.35 6.80
C ASN A 203 7.80 17.54 7.20
N PRO A 204 8.05 18.24 8.33
CA PRO A 204 7.28 19.42 8.72
C PRO A 204 7.15 20.48 7.61
N SER A 205 8.14 20.61 6.73
CA SER A 205 8.07 21.54 5.60
C SER A 205 7.10 21.10 4.49
N SER A 206 6.75 19.81 4.42
CA SER A 206 5.88 19.27 3.36
C SER A 206 4.40 19.44 3.66
N ILE A 207 4.00 19.37 4.94
CA ILE A 207 2.59 19.35 5.35
C ILE A 207 2.42 20.03 6.70
N ASP A 208 1.57 21.06 6.74
CA ASP A 208 1.14 21.70 7.99
C ASP A 208 -0.11 21.00 8.56
N ILE A 209 0.13 19.93 9.33
CA ILE A 209 -0.95 19.16 9.98
C ILE A 209 -1.65 19.95 11.09
N ILE A 210 -0.95 20.89 11.74
CA ILE A 210 -1.49 21.70 12.82
C ILE A 210 -2.54 22.65 12.28
N SER A 211 -2.25 23.34 11.17
CA SER A 211 -3.22 24.20 10.50
C SER A 211 -4.43 23.44 9.99
N LEU A 212 -4.26 22.22 9.49
CA LEU A 212 -5.40 21.36 9.11
C LEU A 212 -6.31 21.07 10.31
N ILE A 213 -5.73 20.72 11.46
CA ILE A 213 -6.49 20.44 12.68
C ILE A 213 -7.17 21.71 13.19
N LYS A 214 -6.47 22.85 13.26
CA LYS A 214 -7.06 24.14 13.65
C LYS A 214 -8.25 24.51 12.76
N TYR A 215 -8.14 24.34 11.45
CA TYR A 215 -9.25 24.58 10.53
C TYR A 215 -10.48 23.73 10.87
N HIS A 216 -10.31 22.42 11.09
CA HIS A 216 -11.45 21.56 11.42
C HIS A 216 -12.06 21.89 12.79
N VAL A 217 -11.22 22.29 13.75
CA VAL A 217 -11.60 22.79 15.07
C VAL A 217 -12.47 24.04 14.97
N GLU A 218 -12.00 25.05 14.24
CA GLU A 218 -12.68 26.34 14.06
C GLU A 218 -13.99 26.19 13.28
N THR A 219 -14.00 25.36 12.23
CA THR A 219 -15.17 25.14 11.39
C THR A 219 -16.21 24.20 12.00
N LYS A 220 -15.92 23.60 13.16
CA LYS A 220 -16.77 22.59 13.82
C LYS A 220 -17.13 21.43 12.89
N GLN A 221 -16.26 21.11 11.93
CA GLN A 221 -16.47 19.98 11.05
C GLN A 221 -16.24 18.68 11.83
N ASP A 222 -17.13 17.71 11.63
CA ASP A 222 -16.98 16.36 12.16
C ASP A 222 -15.80 15.69 11.44
N ILE A 223 -14.61 15.75 12.06
CA ILE A 223 -13.46 15.00 11.57
C ILE A 223 -13.79 13.53 11.79
N ARG A 224 -14.03 12.79 10.71
CA ARG A 224 -14.15 11.32 10.74
C ARG A 224 -12.86 10.62 10.32
N THR A 225 -11.89 11.40 9.85
CA THR A 225 -10.60 10.95 9.36
C THR A 225 -9.63 10.76 10.51
N THR A 226 -9.03 9.58 10.62
CA THR A 226 -7.84 9.38 11.45
C THR A 226 -6.59 9.70 10.64
N PHE A 227 -5.78 10.66 11.09
CA PHE A 227 -4.48 10.95 10.46
C PHE A 227 -3.37 10.18 11.17
N VAL A 228 -2.47 9.56 10.41
CA VAL A 228 -1.32 8.82 10.90
C VAL A 228 -0.07 9.38 10.24
N ILE A 229 0.84 9.92 11.04
CA ILE A 229 2.08 10.53 10.57
C ILE A 229 3.21 9.54 10.87
N LEU A 230 3.90 9.06 9.84
CA LEU A 230 5.03 8.15 9.98
C LEU A 230 6.34 8.94 10.02
N LEU A 231 7.15 8.70 11.05
CA LEU A 231 8.38 9.43 11.32
C LEU A 231 9.57 8.46 11.42
N TYR A 232 10.69 8.86 10.83
CA TYR A 232 11.92 8.05 10.81
C TYR A 232 12.75 8.20 12.06
N THR A 233 12.73 9.37 12.71
CA THR A 233 13.62 9.69 13.82
C THR A 233 12.86 10.13 15.07
N LYS A 234 13.47 9.87 16.22
CA LYS A 234 12.95 10.31 17.52
C LYS A 234 13.00 11.82 17.68
N ASN A 235 13.95 12.49 17.01
CA ASN A 235 14.09 13.94 17.03
C ASN A 235 12.87 14.60 16.38
N LEU A 236 12.50 14.14 15.18
CA LEU A 236 11.29 14.60 14.48
C LEU A 236 10.03 14.35 15.32
N LEU A 237 9.93 13.20 15.98
CA LEU A 237 8.83 12.93 16.92
C LEU A 237 8.77 13.98 18.04
N GLY A 238 9.91 14.29 18.67
CA GLY A 238 9.97 15.28 19.73
C GLY A 238 9.68 16.71 19.27
N GLU A 239 10.10 17.06 18.06
CA GLU A 239 9.79 18.36 17.43
C GLU A 239 8.30 18.50 17.18
N MET A 240 7.68 17.54 16.48
CA MET A 240 6.25 17.57 16.21
C MET A 240 5.41 17.61 17.49
N LEU A 241 5.78 16.84 18.52
CA LEU A 241 5.07 16.88 19.80
C LEU A 241 5.14 18.27 20.45
N ARG A 242 6.30 18.95 20.40
CA ARG A 242 6.42 20.34 20.89
C ARG A 242 5.60 21.33 20.07
N GLU A 243 5.49 21.13 18.76
CA GLU A 243 4.65 21.97 17.91
C GLU A 243 3.16 21.78 18.24
N PHE A 244 2.71 20.54 18.45
CA PHE A 244 1.38 20.26 18.99
C PHE A 244 1.20 20.91 20.37
N GLU A 245 2.21 20.83 21.24
CA GLU A 245 2.23 21.48 22.56
C GLU A 245 2.01 22.98 22.48
N SER A 246 2.79 23.66 21.63
CA SER A 246 2.69 25.10 21.46
C SER A 246 1.41 25.55 20.75
N ALA A 247 0.76 24.68 19.97
CA ALA A 247 -0.38 25.05 19.16
C ALA A 247 -1.73 24.90 19.86
N PHE A 248 -1.82 24.04 20.88
CA PHE A 248 -3.07 23.69 21.54
C PHE A 248 -2.90 23.72 23.07
N ASP A 249 -3.03 24.89 23.70
CA ASP A 249 -2.78 25.13 25.15
C ASP A 249 -3.56 24.22 26.14
N GLU A 250 -4.52 23.41 25.68
CA GLU A 250 -5.42 22.57 26.49
C GLU A 250 -4.99 21.08 26.51
N PHE A 251 -3.87 20.77 27.18
CA PHE A 251 -3.41 19.40 27.41
C PHE A 251 -4.16 18.71 28.55
N GLN A 252 -4.97 17.70 28.25
CA GLN A 252 -5.55 16.80 29.26
C GLN A 252 -5.03 15.37 29.05
N CYS A 253 -4.77 14.63 30.13
CA CYS A 253 -4.08 13.33 30.06
C CYS A 253 -4.99 12.11 29.83
N ASP A 254 -6.31 12.28 29.79
CA ASP A 254 -7.23 11.14 29.76
C ASP A 254 -7.50 10.67 28.32
N LEU A 255 -6.85 9.57 27.90
CA LEU A 255 -7.08 8.90 26.61
C LEU A 255 -8.26 7.92 26.72
N ASP A 256 -9.35 8.17 25.99
CA ASP A 256 -10.51 7.27 25.85
C ASP A 256 -10.25 6.20 24.78
N GLY A 257 -10.32 4.90 25.14
CA GLY A 257 -10.32 3.78 24.18
C GLY A 257 -8.95 3.31 23.65
N VAL A 258 -7.84 3.80 24.21
CA VAL A 258 -6.50 3.24 23.95
C VAL A 258 -6.30 2.03 24.86
N ASN A 259 -6.15 0.84 24.29
CA ASN A 259 -6.06 -0.39 25.08
C ASN A 259 -4.71 -0.48 25.81
N ASP A 260 -4.75 -0.32 27.14
CA ASP A 260 -3.60 -0.42 28.06
C ASP A 260 -2.82 -1.74 27.95
N ARG A 261 -3.38 -2.80 27.34
CA ARG A 261 -2.64 -4.06 27.12
C ARG A 261 -1.51 -3.94 26.09
N PHE A 262 -1.52 -2.93 25.22
CA PHE A 262 -0.39 -2.66 24.31
C PHE A 262 0.77 -1.92 24.98
N VAL A 263 0.62 -1.52 26.25
CA VAL A 263 1.57 -0.71 27.03
C VAL A 263 2.77 -1.52 27.55
N LYS A 264 2.69 -2.86 27.60
CA LYS A 264 3.77 -3.70 28.17
C LYS A 264 4.86 -4.14 27.20
N TYR A 265 4.64 -4.08 25.87
CA TYR A 265 5.60 -4.60 24.88
C TYR A 265 6.07 -3.56 23.84
N LYS A 266 5.45 -2.37 23.82
CA LYS A 266 5.88 -1.22 23.03
C LYS A 266 6.16 -0.10 24.01
N LYS A 267 7.31 0.59 23.93
CA LYS A 267 7.59 1.78 24.73
C LYS A 267 6.66 2.92 24.29
N VAL A 268 5.38 2.83 24.63
CA VAL A 268 4.41 3.90 24.43
C VAL A 268 4.71 4.95 25.49
N LYS A 269 5.31 6.07 25.08
CA LYS A 269 5.25 7.28 25.90
C LYS A 269 3.87 7.89 25.67
N PRO A 270 3.00 7.99 26.70
CA PRO A 270 1.72 8.66 26.53
C PRO A 270 2.03 10.13 26.38
N ILE A 271 1.74 10.71 25.22
CA ILE A 271 1.95 12.13 25.04
C ILE A 271 0.73 12.63 24.28
N ILE A 272 -0.17 13.26 25.06
CA ILE A 272 -1.17 14.26 24.68
C ILE A 272 -2.60 13.77 24.33
N SER A 273 -3.61 14.44 24.88
CA SER A 273 -4.98 14.43 24.35
C SER A 273 -5.63 15.79 24.62
N PHE A 274 -6.26 16.43 23.63
CA PHE A 274 -6.82 17.77 23.82
C PHE A 274 -8.29 17.79 23.43
N GLN A 275 -9.14 18.37 24.27
CA GLN A 275 -10.58 18.44 24.02
C GLN A 275 -10.87 19.51 22.95
N ILE A 276 -11.80 19.25 22.04
CA ILE A 276 -12.18 20.22 20.99
C ILE A 276 -13.67 20.52 21.11
N TYR A 277 -13.94 21.72 21.62
CA TYR A 277 -15.16 22.55 21.53
C TYR A 277 -16.52 21.96 21.94
N SER A 278 -16.74 20.64 21.95
CA SER A 278 -18.01 20.01 22.30
C SER A 278 -17.81 19.01 23.43
N ARG A 279 -18.84 18.85 24.27
CA ARG A 279 -18.88 17.75 25.27
C ARG A 279 -18.90 16.35 24.61
N ILE A 280 -19.12 16.29 23.29
CA ILE A 280 -19.40 15.06 22.53
C ILE A 280 -18.25 14.66 21.58
N PHE A 281 -17.40 15.60 21.13
CA PHE A 281 -16.31 15.31 20.18
C PHE A 281 -14.96 15.79 20.71
N ARG A 282 -13.91 14.98 20.55
CA ARG A 282 -12.55 15.25 21.01
C ARG A 282 -11.54 14.69 20.02
N ILE A 283 -10.41 15.38 19.79
CA ILE A 283 -9.29 14.79 19.02
C ILE A 283 -8.23 14.32 20.01
N GLN A 284 -7.77 13.09 19.84
CA GLN A 284 -6.64 12.55 20.58
C GLN A 284 -5.42 12.56 19.66
N VAL A 285 -4.29 13.07 20.16
CA VAL A 285 -3.01 13.06 19.45
C VAL A 285 -2.00 12.32 20.27
N TYR A 286 -1.63 11.11 19.86
CA TYR A 286 -0.72 10.27 20.63
C TYR A 286 0.35 9.62 19.77
N ALA A 287 1.51 9.38 20.38
CA ALA A 287 2.65 8.76 19.72
C ALA A 287 2.72 7.25 19.99
N ILE A 288 3.15 6.48 18.99
CA ILE A 288 3.47 5.06 19.11
C ILE A 288 4.87 4.79 18.57
N GLU A 289 5.68 4.04 19.31
CA GLU A 289 6.92 3.44 18.84
C GLU A 289 6.70 1.96 18.47
N VAL A 290 7.12 1.57 17.26
CA VAL A 290 7.09 0.23 16.71
C VAL A 290 8.51 -0.11 16.23
N PRO A 291 9.38 -0.64 17.12
CA PRO A 291 10.83 -0.75 16.88
C PRO A 291 11.23 -1.57 15.64
N GLU A 292 10.39 -2.50 15.20
CA GLU A 292 10.68 -3.43 14.10
C GLU A 292 10.32 -2.89 12.71
N LYS A 293 10.02 -1.59 12.58
CA LYS A 293 9.63 -0.96 11.30
C LYS A 293 10.60 0.13 10.85
N TYR A 294 10.73 0.29 9.54
CA TYR A 294 11.54 1.33 8.88
C TYR A 294 11.16 2.76 9.32
N CYS A 295 9.87 3.00 9.60
CA CYS A 295 9.36 4.20 10.28
C CYS A 295 8.89 3.78 11.68
N PRO A 296 9.78 3.73 12.68
CA PRO A 296 9.44 3.18 13.98
C PRO A 296 8.52 4.11 14.78
N TYR A 297 8.47 5.41 14.47
CA TYR A 297 7.65 6.35 15.21
C TYR A 297 6.41 6.74 14.43
N LYS A 298 5.28 6.85 15.13
CA LYS A 298 4.01 7.28 14.57
C LYS A 298 3.35 8.31 15.46
N ILE A 299 2.79 9.37 14.89
CA ILE A 299 1.82 10.23 15.58
C ILE A 299 0.45 9.92 15.00
N ILE A 300 -0.53 9.69 15.87
CA ILE A 300 -1.90 9.39 15.49
C ILE A 300 -2.78 10.54 15.98
N VAL A 301 -3.46 11.19 15.04
CA VAL A 301 -4.47 12.21 15.29
C VAL A 301 -5.83 11.56 15.01
N LYS A 302 -6.56 11.23 16.07
CA LYS A 302 -7.78 10.45 15.99
C LYS A 302 -8.98 11.23 16.56
N PRO A 303 -10.07 11.38 15.80
CA PRO A 303 -11.32 11.88 16.34
C PRO A 303 -12.00 10.82 17.22
N VAL A 304 -12.54 11.26 18.35
CA VAL A 304 -13.24 10.43 19.34
C VAL A 304 -14.58 11.08 19.66
N SER A 305 -15.64 10.27 19.59
CA SER A 305 -16.98 10.66 20.00
C SER A 305 -17.26 10.08 21.38
N ARG A 306 -17.65 10.92 22.35
CA ARG A 306 -18.21 10.50 23.63
C ARG A 306 -19.70 10.26 23.43
N LEU A 307 -20.07 9.01 23.14
CA LEU A 307 -21.45 8.52 23.28
C LEU A 307 -21.69 8.04 24.70
#